data_AF-A0A937ZWB0-F1
#
_entry.id   AF-A0A937ZWB0-F1
#
_cell.length_a   1.000
_cell.length_b   1.000
_cell.length_c   1.000
_cell.angle_alpha   90.00
_cell.angle_beta   90.00
_cell.angle_gamma   90.00
#
_symmetry.space_group_name_H-M   'P 1'
#
loop_
_entity.id
_entity.type
_entity.pdbx_description
1 polymer ?
#
loop_
_entity_poly.entity_id
_entity_poly.type
_entity_poly.pdbx_seq_one_letter_code
_entity_poly.pdbx_strand_id
1 'polypeptide(L)'
;MSGTGSNDRLPHFVDRAPFAPDAEVALTPAQERFYMASQWRLMWWKLSRHRIAVAAGIFLLALYVIAAIAEFVAPYELQHRDRRFIYAPPQSIQLFHEGRFVGPFVYGMRMQRDSETLQPHYIHDPARIQELRFFCSGGYRGGGYEFWGGLFTGDFHLVCPARGGTLFLLGTDRLGRDMFSRIVYGARVSMTIGLIGIVLSFVLGIVIG
;
A
#
# COMPACT_ATOMS: atom_id res chain seq x y z
N MET A 1 -22.07 -81.25 -8.83
CA MET A 1 -21.30 -80.02 -8.61
C MET A 1 -22.27 -78.91 -8.26
N SER A 2 -22.09 -78.35 -7.07
CA SER A 2 -22.94 -77.32 -6.45
C SER A 2 -22.84 -76.00 -7.22
N GLY A 3 -23.97 -75.36 -7.48
CA GLY A 3 -24.06 -74.02 -8.06
C GLY A 3 -25.09 -73.20 -7.30
N THR A 4 -24.73 -72.73 -6.09
CA THR A 4 -25.52 -71.77 -5.32
C THR A 4 -25.32 -70.37 -5.92
N GLY A 5 -26.20 -69.98 -6.84
CA GLY A 5 -26.33 -68.57 -7.23
C GLY A 5 -27.09 -67.82 -6.14
N SER A 6 -26.38 -67.14 -5.24
CA SER A 6 -26.99 -66.19 -4.31
C SER A 6 -27.53 -65.00 -5.11
N ASN A 7 -28.84 -65.00 -5.33
CA ASN A 7 -29.57 -63.87 -5.89
C ASN A 7 -29.72 -62.79 -4.80
N ASP A 8 -28.59 -62.26 -4.32
CA ASP A 8 -28.56 -61.14 -3.39
C ASP A 8 -28.99 -59.87 -4.13
N ARG A 9 -30.31 -59.71 -4.26
CA ARG A 9 -30.90 -58.42 -4.60
C ARG A 9 -30.42 -57.42 -3.56
N LEU A 10 -29.66 -56.42 -4.00
CA LEU A 10 -29.28 -55.27 -3.18
C LEU A 10 -30.56 -54.76 -2.49
N PRO A 11 -30.51 -54.46 -1.17
CA PRO A 11 -31.70 -54.02 -0.44
C PRO A 11 -32.26 -52.77 -1.11
N HIS A 12 -33.46 -52.91 -1.68
CA HIS A 12 -34.15 -51.82 -2.35
C HIS A 12 -34.68 -50.87 -1.26
N PHE A 13 -33.97 -49.79 -1.01
CA PHE A 13 -34.45 -48.73 -0.12
C PHE A 13 -35.52 -47.91 -0.84
N VAL A 14 -36.77 -48.02 -0.40
CA VAL A 14 -37.86 -47.14 -0.80
C VAL A 14 -38.17 -46.26 0.41
N ASP A 15 -37.98 -44.96 0.26
CA ASP A 15 -38.45 -44.02 1.27
C ASP A 15 -39.98 -44.13 1.38
N ARG A 16 -40.46 -44.47 2.57
CA ARG A 16 -41.89 -44.62 2.85
C ARG A 16 -42.54 -43.29 3.22
N ALA A 17 -41.77 -42.20 3.27
CA ALA A 17 -42.32 -40.88 3.47
C ALA A 17 -43.33 -40.54 2.36
N PRO A 18 -44.45 -39.87 2.67
CA PRO A 18 -45.38 -39.39 1.65
C PRO A 18 -44.64 -38.50 0.65
N PHE A 19 -44.69 -38.86 -0.64
CA PHE A 19 -44.15 -38.01 -1.70
C PHE A 19 -45.01 -36.75 -1.80
N ALA A 20 -44.52 -35.65 -1.22
CA ALA A 20 -45.15 -34.34 -1.24
C ALA A 20 -44.32 -33.40 -2.12
N PRO A 21 -44.62 -33.29 -3.43
CA PRO A 21 -43.87 -32.43 -4.34
C PRO A 21 -44.00 -30.94 -4.00
N ASP A 22 -45.07 -30.57 -3.28
CA ASP A 22 -45.38 -29.21 -2.86
C ASP A 22 -45.02 -28.94 -1.38
N ALA A 23 -44.42 -29.91 -0.69
CA ALA A 23 -43.86 -29.66 0.62
C ALA A 23 -42.65 -28.75 0.43
N GLU A 24 -42.85 -27.44 0.63
CA GLU A 24 -41.77 -26.48 0.69
C GLU A 24 -40.75 -27.00 1.70
N VAL A 25 -39.57 -27.37 1.20
CA VAL A 25 -38.45 -27.80 2.04
C VAL A 25 -38.16 -26.62 2.94
N ALA A 26 -38.60 -26.69 4.20
CA ALA A 26 -38.38 -25.65 5.19
C ALA A 26 -36.87 -25.44 5.31
N LEU A 27 -36.38 -24.37 4.67
CA LEU A 27 -34.98 -24.02 4.68
C LEU A 27 -34.63 -23.70 6.12
N THR A 28 -33.52 -24.23 6.60
CA THR A 28 -33.02 -23.78 7.91
C THR A 28 -32.75 -22.28 7.84
N PRO A 29 -32.84 -21.53 8.96
CA PRO A 29 -32.57 -20.09 8.96
C PRO A 29 -31.18 -19.71 8.40
N ALA A 30 -30.22 -20.65 8.43
CA ALA A 30 -28.91 -20.48 7.80
C ALA A 30 -28.94 -20.62 6.27
N GLN A 31 -29.75 -21.54 5.74
CA GLN A 31 -29.94 -21.74 4.29
C GLN A 31 -30.75 -20.61 3.66
N GLU A 32 -31.80 -20.12 4.32
CA GLU A 32 -32.55 -18.94 3.88
C GLU A 32 -31.63 -17.71 3.74
N ARG A 33 -30.77 -17.47 4.74
CA ARG A 33 -29.79 -16.37 4.71
C ARG A 33 -28.79 -16.48 3.57
N PHE A 34 -28.46 -17.69 3.12
CA PHE A 34 -27.55 -17.91 1.99
C PHE A 34 -28.26 -17.74 0.65
N TYR A 35 -29.48 -18.28 0.51
CA TYR A 35 -30.29 -18.15 -0.70
C TYR A 35 -30.77 -16.72 -0.96
N MET A 36 -31.08 -15.98 0.10
CA MET A 36 -31.53 -14.57 0.04
C MET A 36 -30.35 -13.58 0.01
N ALA A 37 -29.10 -14.03 0.12
CA ALA A 37 -27.94 -13.15 0.11
C ALA A 37 -27.62 -12.66 -1.30
N SER A 38 -27.23 -11.38 -1.41
CA SER A 38 -26.73 -10.83 -2.68
C SER A 38 -25.42 -11.51 -3.10
N GLN A 39 -25.17 -11.58 -4.40
CA GLN A 39 -23.96 -12.21 -4.97
C GLN A 39 -22.66 -11.62 -4.38
N TRP A 40 -22.65 -10.31 -4.11
CA TRP A 40 -21.54 -9.63 -3.42
C TRP A 40 -21.33 -10.11 -1.99
N ARG A 41 -22.40 -10.34 -1.24
CA ARG A 41 -22.35 -10.82 0.15
C ARG A 41 -21.82 -12.26 0.21
N LEU A 42 -22.23 -13.11 -0.74
CA LEU A 42 -21.71 -14.46 -0.91
C LEU A 42 -20.22 -14.45 -1.26
N MET A 43 -19.81 -13.57 -2.18
CA MET A 43 -18.40 -13.41 -2.58
C MET A 43 -17.54 -12.95 -1.40
N TRP A 44 -18.01 -11.96 -0.64
CA TRP A 44 -17.32 -11.46 0.55
C TRP A 44 -17.16 -12.55 1.61
N TRP A 45 -18.23 -13.29 1.94
CA TRP A 45 -18.12 -14.40 2.88
C TRP A 45 -17.13 -15.48 2.44
N LYS A 46 -17.06 -15.77 1.13
CA LYS A 46 -16.07 -16.70 0.58
C LYS A 46 -14.64 -16.15 0.70
N LEU A 47 -14.43 -14.86 0.40
CA LEU A 47 -13.14 -14.19 0.51
C LEU A 47 -12.67 -14.10 1.97
N SER A 48 -13.56 -13.71 2.89
CA SER A 48 -13.26 -13.55 4.32
C SER A 48 -12.87 -14.85 5.02
N ARG A 49 -13.22 -16.02 4.46
CA ARG A 49 -12.74 -17.31 4.97
C ARG A 49 -11.25 -17.53 4.70
N HIS A 50 -10.68 -16.91 3.67
CA HIS A 50 -9.29 -17.11 3.28
C HIS A 50 -8.39 -15.98 3.81
N ARG A 51 -7.75 -16.22 4.97
CA ARG A 51 -6.94 -15.21 5.68
C ARG A 51 -5.86 -14.56 4.82
N ILE A 52 -5.17 -15.33 3.98
CA ILE A 52 -4.12 -14.82 3.08
C ILE A 52 -4.71 -13.86 2.04
N ALA A 53 -5.90 -14.17 1.50
CA ALA A 53 -6.53 -13.34 0.49
C ALA A 53 -7.00 -12.01 1.10
N VAL A 54 -7.53 -12.05 2.32
CA VAL A 54 -7.90 -10.84 3.08
C VAL A 54 -6.66 -10.00 3.37
N ALA A 55 -5.57 -10.59 3.86
CA ALA A 55 -4.33 -9.88 4.17
C ALA A 55 -3.74 -9.21 2.91
N ALA A 56 -3.69 -9.93 1.79
CA ALA A 56 -3.25 -9.37 0.51
C ALA A 56 -4.17 -8.24 0.02
N GLY A 57 -5.49 -8.38 0.17
CA GLY A 57 -6.45 -7.35 -0.17
C GLY A 57 -6.29 -6.07 0.65
N ILE A 58 -6.05 -6.21 1.97
CA ILE A 58 -5.77 -5.07 2.86
C ILE A 58 -4.47 -4.38 2.47
N PHE A 59 -3.41 -5.16 2.21
CA PHE A 59 -2.12 -4.62 1.77
C PHE A 59 -2.25 -3.85 0.45
N LEU A 60 -2.93 -4.43 -0.54
CA LEU A 60 -3.17 -3.78 -1.83
C LEU A 60 -3.98 -2.49 -1.67
N LEU A 61 -5.04 -2.53 -0.86
CA LEU A 61 -5.84 -1.35 -0.55
C LEU A 61 -4.99 -0.24 0.09
N ALA A 62 -4.14 -0.59 1.06
CA ALA A 62 -3.24 0.36 1.70
C ALA A 62 -2.28 1.01 0.69
N LEU A 63 -1.73 0.23 -0.24
CA LEU A 63 -0.88 0.76 -1.31
C LEU A 63 -1.63 1.73 -2.24
N TYR A 64 -2.86 1.39 -2.65
CA TYR A 64 -3.70 2.29 -3.46
C TYR A 64 -4.05 3.58 -2.71
N VAL A 65 -4.33 3.49 -1.41
CA VAL A 65 -4.57 4.67 -0.57
C VAL A 65 -3.33 5.55 -0.54
N ILE A 66 -2.15 5.00 -0.21
CA ILE A 66 -0.88 5.73 -0.20
C ILE A 66 -0.62 6.40 -1.56
N ALA A 67 -0.84 5.67 -2.65
CA ALA A 67 -0.69 6.20 -4.00
C ALA A 67 -1.67 7.34 -4.30
N ALA A 68 -2.92 7.24 -3.86
CA ALA A 68 -3.93 8.29 -4.06
C ALA A 68 -3.58 9.59 -3.32
N ILE A 69 -2.94 9.49 -2.14
CA ILE A 69 -2.49 10.64 -1.32
C ILE A 69 -0.96 10.80 -1.34
N ALA A 70 -0.29 10.43 -2.43
CA ALA A 70 1.17 10.47 -2.54
C ALA A 70 1.78 11.82 -2.14
N GLU A 71 1.13 12.94 -2.46
CA GLU A 71 1.58 14.28 -2.08
C GLU A 71 1.63 14.48 -0.56
N PHE A 72 0.72 13.86 0.19
CA PHE A 72 0.70 13.93 1.65
C PHE A 72 1.76 13.02 2.29
N VAL A 73 2.09 11.89 1.64
CA VAL A 73 3.03 10.90 2.17
C VAL A 73 4.48 11.25 1.80
N ALA A 74 4.71 11.75 0.59
CA ALA A 74 6.02 12.11 0.08
C ALA A 74 6.45 13.49 0.63
N PRO A 75 7.55 13.59 1.40
CA PRO A 75 7.97 14.85 2.00
C PRO A 75 8.29 15.95 0.99
N TYR A 76 8.61 15.58 -0.25
CA TYR A 76 8.98 16.52 -1.30
C TYR A 76 8.16 16.30 -2.57
N GLU A 77 7.94 17.39 -3.30
CA GLU A 77 7.38 17.35 -4.64
C GLU A 77 8.26 16.54 -5.61
N LEU A 78 7.62 15.85 -6.57
CA LEU A 78 8.28 15.00 -7.58
C LEU A 78 9.42 15.69 -8.35
N GLN A 79 9.29 16.99 -8.61
CA GLN A 79 10.25 17.77 -9.41
C GLN A 79 11.23 18.58 -8.55
N HIS A 80 11.08 18.57 -7.22
CA HIS A 80 11.95 19.31 -6.32
C HIS A 80 13.39 18.79 -6.40
N ARG A 81 14.37 19.70 -6.51
CA ARG A 81 15.80 19.39 -6.63
C ARG A 81 16.58 20.20 -5.61
N ASP A 82 17.25 19.53 -4.66
CA ASP A 82 18.21 20.19 -3.78
C ASP A 82 19.64 19.91 -4.24
N ARG A 83 20.18 20.83 -5.05
CA ARG A 83 21.53 20.73 -5.63
C ARG A 83 22.66 20.69 -4.58
N ARG A 84 22.37 21.01 -3.32
CA ARG A 84 23.36 20.94 -2.23
C ARG A 84 23.57 19.52 -1.72
N PHE A 85 22.60 18.65 -1.97
CA PHE A 85 22.56 17.27 -1.52
C PHE A 85 22.44 16.35 -2.73
N ILE A 86 23.44 16.39 -3.62
CA ILE A 86 23.55 15.48 -4.76
C ILE A 86 24.21 14.19 -4.29
N TYR A 87 23.61 13.03 -4.59
CA TYR A 87 24.07 11.72 -4.07
C TYR A 87 24.21 11.68 -2.55
N ALA A 88 23.39 12.45 -1.83
CA ALA A 88 23.32 12.32 -0.38
C ALA A 88 22.84 10.91 0.02
N PRO A 89 23.49 10.28 1.00
CA PRO A 89 23.12 8.95 1.47
C PRO A 89 21.76 8.97 2.21
N PRO A 90 21.16 7.79 2.44
CA PRO A 90 19.97 7.67 3.28
C PRO A 90 20.18 8.25 4.68
N GLN A 91 19.26 9.09 5.13
CA GLN A 91 19.23 9.60 6.50
C GLN A 91 18.40 8.66 7.38
N SER A 92 19.04 8.07 8.40
CA SER A 92 18.36 7.24 9.39
C SER A 92 17.63 8.09 10.42
N ILE A 93 16.39 7.70 10.73
CA ILE A 93 15.61 8.29 11.82
C ILE A 93 16.12 7.73 13.14
N GLN A 94 16.41 8.61 14.08
CA GLN A 94 16.86 8.29 15.43
C GLN A 94 15.90 8.87 16.46
N LEU A 95 15.85 8.26 17.65
CA LEU A 95 14.97 8.67 18.73
C LEU A 95 15.72 9.22 19.95
N PHE A 96 16.98 8.79 20.09
CA PHE A 96 17.83 9.07 21.24
C PHE A 96 19.13 9.72 20.79
N HIS A 97 19.56 10.74 21.52
CA HIS A 97 20.85 11.39 21.36
C HIS A 97 21.54 11.42 22.73
N GLU A 98 22.75 10.88 22.82
CA GLU A 98 23.54 10.83 24.06
C GLU A 98 22.77 10.28 25.28
N GLY A 99 21.94 9.27 25.06
CA GLY A 99 21.14 8.63 26.13
C GLY A 99 19.87 9.39 26.53
N ARG A 100 19.59 10.56 25.95
CA ARG A 100 18.35 11.32 26.16
C ARG A 100 17.38 11.10 25.00
N PHE A 101 16.10 10.92 25.32
CA PHE A 101 15.03 10.92 24.33
C PHE A 101 14.77 12.35 23.84
N VAL A 102 14.90 12.56 22.52
CA VAL A 102 14.65 13.86 21.87
C VAL A 102 13.41 13.79 20.96
N GLY A 103 12.97 12.58 20.61
CA GLY A 103 11.91 12.34 19.62
C GLY A 103 12.50 11.92 18.26
N PRO A 104 11.68 11.66 17.23
CA PRO A 104 12.18 11.31 15.91
C PRO A 104 12.98 12.46 15.30
N PHE A 105 14.26 12.24 15.02
CA PHE A 105 15.15 13.21 14.41
C PHE A 105 16.08 12.56 13.39
N VAL A 106 16.69 13.38 12.55
CA VAL A 106 17.81 12.99 11.70
C VAL A 106 19.01 13.89 11.99
N TYR A 107 20.23 13.39 11.85
CA TYR A 107 21.40 14.26 11.94
C TYR A 107 21.53 15.09 10.67
N GLY A 108 21.85 16.38 10.85
CA GLY A 108 22.25 17.24 9.76
C GLY A 108 23.48 16.68 9.05
N MET A 109 23.52 16.83 7.74
CA MET A 109 24.65 16.40 6.93
C MET A 109 25.46 17.63 6.49
N ARG A 110 26.78 17.52 6.56
CA ARG A 110 27.70 18.46 5.94
C ARG A 110 28.38 17.78 4.76
N MET A 111 28.28 18.40 3.59
CA MET A 111 29.05 17.98 2.42
C MET A 111 30.46 18.53 2.58
N GLN A 112 31.44 17.64 2.69
CA GLN A 112 32.85 17.96 2.61
C GLN A 112 33.37 17.47 1.27
N ARG A 113 34.25 18.23 0.64
CA ARG A 113 34.99 17.73 -0.52
C ARG A 113 36.23 17.05 0.00
N ASP A 114 36.39 15.79 -0.36
CA ASP A 114 37.65 15.09 -0.15
C ASP A 114 38.76 15.82 -0.93
N SER A 115 39.89 16.10 -0.27
CA SER A 115 41.00 16.87 -0.86
C SER A 115 41.75 16.11 -1.96
N GLU A 116 41.70 14.78 -1.94
CA GLU A 116 42.40 13.91 -2.90
C GLU A 116 41.51 13.56 -4.08
N THR A 117 40.27 13.14 -3.83
CA THR A 117 39.36 12.68 -4.89
C THR A 117 38.47 13.80 -5.44
N LEU A 118 38.38 14.95 -4.75
CA LEU A 118 37.44 16.05 -5.02
C LEU A 118 35.97 15.62 -5.02
N GLN A 119 35.68 14.41 -4.56
CA GLN A 119 34.33 13.87 -4.49
C GLN A 119 33.59 14.42 -3.27
N PRO A 120 32.26 14.61 -3.37
CA PRO A 120 31.44 14.98 -2.23
C PRO A 120 31.37 13.80 -1.25
N HIS A 121 31.86 14.02 -0.04
CA HIS A 121 31.76 13.12 1.09
C HIS A 121 30.82 13.72 2.14
N TYR A 122 29.73 12.99 2.46
CA TYR A 122 28.74 13.45 3.42
C TYR A 122 29.06 12.91 4.81
N ILE A 123 29.21 13.81 5.77
CA ILE A 123 29.45 13.45 7.17
C ILE A 123 28.26 13.93 7.99
N HIS A 124 27.76 13.05 8.86
CA HIS A 124 26.74 13.41 9.85
C HIS A 124 27.35 14.34 10.89
N ASP A 125 26.64 15.41 11.21
CA ASP A 125 27.02 16.41 12.19
C ASP A 125 26.19 16.21 13.47
N PRO A 126 26.74 15.57 14.52
CA PRO A 126 25.99 15.31 15.75
C PRO A 126 25.53 16.59 16.46
N ALA A 127 26.19 17.72 16.21
CA ALA A 127 25.81 19.03 16.77
C ALA A 127 24.54 19.61 16.13
N ARG A 128 24.09 19.09 14.97
CA ARG A 128 22.89 19.55 14.27
C ARG A 128 21.83 18.46 14.30
N ILE A 129 21.07 18.44 15.38
CA ILE A 129 19.88 17.59 15.53
C ILE A 129 18.73 18.23 14.73
N GLN A 130 18.18 17.51 13.77
CA GLN A 130 17.04 17.95 12.97
C GLN A 130 15.80 17.14 13.33
N GLU A 131 15.02 17.66 14.27
CA GLU A 131 13.77 17.03 14.72
C GLU A 131 12.73 16.97 13.59
N LEU A 132 12.15 15.80 13.40
CA LEU A 132 11.10 15.59 12.42
C LEU A 132 9.80 16.17 12.94
N ARG A 133 9.05 16.77 12.01
CA ARG A 133 7.72 17.30 12.27
C ARG A 133 6.72 16.36 11.62
N PHE A 134 5.57 16.16 12.28
CA PHE A 134 4.50 15.34 11.74
C PHE A 134 3.26 16.20 11.52
N PHE A 135 2.46 15.85 10.51
CA PHE A 135 1.20 16.55 10.18
C PHE A 135 1.39 18.07 10.08
N CYS A 136 2.30 18.48 9.21
CA CYS A 136 2.78 19.86 9.13
C CYS A 136 2.46 20.46 7.78
N SER A 137 1.97 21.70 7.79
CA SER A 137 1.80 22.55 6.62
C SER A 137 3.02 23.45 6.43
N GLY A 138 3.64 23.38 5.26
CA GLY A 138 4.61 24.36 4.80
C GLY A 138 5.86 24.54 5.67
N GLY A 139 6.64 25.56 5.31
CA GLY A 139 7.81 26.00 6.08
C GLY A 139 9.10 25.20 5.84
N TYR A 140 9.22 24.49 4.72
CA TYR A 140 10.48 23.92 4.25
C TYR A 140 10.54 23.84 2.71
N ARG A 141 11.75 23.71 2.16
CA ARG A 141 11.97 23.72 0.71
C ARG A 141 11.41 22.45 0.08
N GLY A 142 10.62 22.61 -0.97
CA GLY A 142 10.01 21.48 -1.69
C GLY A 142 8.78 20.89 -1.01
N GLY A 143 8.26 21.54 0.04
CA GLY A 143 7.03 21.11 0.70
C GLY A 143 5.73 21.56 0.02
N GLY A 144 5.79 22.43 -1.00
CA GLY A 144 4.60 22.74 -1.81
C GLY A 144 4.39 21.67 -2.88
N TYR A 145 3.14 21.34 -3.19
CA TYR A 145 2.78 20.40 -4.25
C TYR A 145 1.48 20.79 -4.95
N GLU A 146 1.31 20.28 -6.16
CA GLU A 146 0.04 20.30 -6.89
C GLU A 146 -0.63 18.93 -6.80
N PHE A 147 -1.79 18.87 -6.13
CA PHE A 147 -2.51 17.63 -5.96
C PHE A 147 -3.04 17.13 -7.30
N TRP A 148 -2.74 15.88 -7.64
CA TRP A 148 -3.18 15.23 -8.89
C TRP A 148 -2.88 16.04 -10.15
N GLY A 149 -1.72 16.72 -10.20
CA GLY A 149 -1.28 17.45 -11.39
C GLY A 149 -2.02 18.77 -11.63
N GLY A 150 -2.50 19.41 -10.57
CA GLY A 150 -2.99 20.80 -10.61
C GLY A 150 -4.42 21.00 -10.15
N LEU A 151 -5.07 19.99 -9.54
CA LEU A 151 -6.45 20.13 -9.07
C LEU A 151 -6.58 21.18 -7.96
N PHE A 152 -5.61 21.20 -7.04
CA PHE A 152 -5.42 22.25 -6.04
C PHE A 152 -3.98 22.24 -5.55
N THR A 153 -3.50 23.39 -5.07
CA THR A 153 -2.19 23.51 -4.42
C THR A 153 -2.32 23.18 -2.93
N GLY A 154 -1.29 22.55 -2.38
CA GLY A 154 -1.22 22.20 -0.97
C GLY A 154 0.22 22.16 -0.47
N ASP A 155 0.38 22.17 0.85
CA ASP A 155 1.69 22.11 1.50
C ASP A 155 1.69 21.22 2.76
N PHE A 156 0.67 20.38 2.91
CA PHE A 156 0.46 19.56 4.10
C PHE A 156 1.02 18.15 3.93
N HIS A 157 1.88 17.74 4.87
CA HIS A 157 2.61 16.48 4.80
C HIS A 157 2.49 15.67 6.09
N LEU A 158 2.55 14.34 5.96
CA LEU A 158 2.59 13.40 7.07
C LEU A 158 3.86 13.57 7.89
N VAL A 159 5.01 13.70 7.20
CA VAL A 159 6.32 13.89 7.82
C VAL A 159 7.06 15.00 7.08
N CYS A 160 7.50 16.01 7.82
CA CYS A 160 8.32 17.11 7.30
C CYS A 160 9.71 17.10 7.97
N PRO A 161 10.74 17.54 7.24
CA PRO A 161 12.02 17.86 7.85
C PRO A 161 11.90 19.00 8.87
N ALA A 162 12.90 19.12 9.74
CA ALA A 162 13.09 20.30 10.58
C ALA A 162 13.09 21.59 9.74
N ARG A 163 12.72 22.72 10.33
CA ARG A 163 12.77 24.02 9.63
C ARG A 163 14.21 24.33 9.24
N GLY A 164 14.47 24.47 7.93
CA GLY A 164 15.83 24.65 7.39
C GLY A 164 16.69 23.37 7.33
N GLY A 165 16.11 22.22 7.70
CA GLY A 165 16.74 20.90 7.59
C GLY A 165 16.34 20.11 6.35
N THR A 166 16.72 18.84 6.31
CA THR A 166 16.43 17.90 5.21
C THR A 166 16.01 16.54 5.75
N LEU A 167 15.26 15.78 4.95
CA LEU A 167 14.80 14.43 5.28
C LEU A 167 14.89 13.53 4.04
N PHE A 168 16.05 12.91 3.81
CA PHE A 168 16.23 12.00 2.69
C PHE A 168 16.23 10.54 3.15
N LEU A 169 15.04 9.98 3.41
CA LEU A 169 14.88 8.63 3.97
C LEU A 169 15.60 7.55 3.15
N LEU A 170 15.60 7.67 1.83
CA LEU A 170 16.27 6.76 0.90
C LEU A 170 17.40 7.45 0.13
N GLY A 171 17.86 8.61 0.61
CA GLY A 171 18.89 9.41 -0.04
C GLY A 171 18.38 10.15 -1.28
N THR A 172 19.34 10.64 -2.07
CA THR A 172 19.07 11.45 -3.27
C THR A 172 19.80 10.94 -4.49
N ASP A 173 19.30 11.30 -5.69
CA ASP A 173 19.96 10.96 -6.95
C ASP A 173 21.02 12.01 -7.38
N ARG A 174 21.55 11.80 -8.59
CA ARG A 174 22.50 12.69 -9.29
C ARG A 174 22.02 14.14 -9.47
N LEU A 175 20.73 14.40 -9.30
CA LEU A 175 20.14 15.74 -9.43
C LEU A 175 19.74 16.31 -8.06
N GLY A 176 19.96 15.58 -6.97
CA GLY A 176 19.56 15.98 -5.62
C GLY A 176 18.04 15.86 -5.38
N ARG A 177 17.37 14.94 -6.08
CA ARG A 177 15.95 14.65 -5.87
C ARG A 177 15.81 13.55 -4.82
N ASP A 178 14.84 13.68 -3.93
CA ASP A 178 14.56 12.67 -2.90
C ASP A 178 14.06 11.36 -3.52
N MET A 179 14.72 10.24 -3.22
CA MET A 179 14.37 8.93 -3.77
C MET A 179 13.08 8.39 -3.20
N PHE A 180 12.80 8.62 -1.92
CA PHE A 180 11.57 8.15 -1.28
C PHE A 180 10.34 8.75 -1.94
N SER A 181 10.31 10.08 -2.07
CA SER A 181 9.21 10.81 -2.72
C SER A 181 9.00 10.30 -4.15
N ARG A 182 10.09 10.10 -4.92
CA ARG A 182 9.99 9.58 -6.30
C ARG A 182 9.41 8.16 -6.37
N ILE A 183 9.73 7.30 -5.41
CA ILE A 183 9.16 5.94 -5.36
C ILE A 183 7.66 6.02 -5.06
N VAL A 184 7.23 6.88 -4.14
CA VAL A 184 5.81 7.04 -3.79
C VAL A 184 4.99 7.60 -4.97
N TYR A 185 5.49 8.64 -5.64
CA TYR A 185 4.85 9.14 -6.87
C TYR A 185 4.93 8.13 -8.03
N GLY A 186 6.03 7.38 -8.14
CA GLY A 186 6.18 6.33 -9.14
C GLY A 186 5.17 5.20 -8.94
N ALA A 187 4.94 4.79 -7.69
CA ALA A 187 3.95 3.78 -7.34
C ALA A 187 2.54 4.19 -7.80
N ARG A 188 2.15 5.46 -7.64
CA ARG A 188 0.89 5.97 -8.21
C ARG A 188 0.80 5.75 -9.71
N VAL A 189 1.82 6.17 -10.45
CA VAL A 189 1.80 6.05 -11.92
C VAL A 189 1.66 4.57 -12.33
N SER A 190 2.46 3.68 -11.73
CA SER A 190 2.42 2.24 -12.03
C SER A 190 1.07 1.60 -11.67
N MET A 191 0.51 1.93 -10.51
CA MET A 191 -0.78 1.37 -10.06
C MET A 191 -1.94 1.85 -10.93
N THR A 192 -1.96 3.12 -11.33
CA THR A 192 -2.99 3.66 -12.22
C THR A 192 -2.95 2.98 -13.59
N ILE A 193 -1.76 2.81 -14.18
CA ILE A 193 -1.61 2.13 -15.47
C ILE A 193 -2.06 0.66 -15.37
N GLY A 194 -1.67 -0.04 -14.29
CA GLY A 194 -2.10 -1.42 -14.05
C GLY A 194 -3.62 -1.56 -13.91
N LEU A 195 -4.25 -0.65 -13.16
CA LEU A 195 -5.70 -0.64 -12.97
C LEU A 195 -6.45 -0.40 -14.27
N ILE A 196 -6.03 0.61 -15.06
CA ILE A 196 -6.61 0.91 -16.37
C ILE A 196 -6.51 -0.31 -17.29
N GLY A 197 -5.35 -0.98 -17.34
CA GLY A 197 -5.15 -2.18 -18.17
C GLY A 197 -6.10 -3.33 -17.81
N ILE A 198 -6.33 -3.57 -16.52
CA ILE A 198 -7.25 -4.61 -16.04
C ILE A 198 -8.70 -4.26 -16.42
N VAL A 199 -9.11 -3.01 -16.20
CA VAL A 199 -10.47 -2.56 -16.55
C VAL A 199 -10.73 -2.70 -18.05
N LEU A 200 -9.80 -2.27 -18.89
CA LEU A 200 -9.94 -2.39 -20.35
C LEU A 200 -10.01 -3.86 -20.79
N SER A 201 -9.12 -4.71 -20.25
CA SER A 201 -9.14 -6.15 -20.54
C SER A 201 -10.45 -6.80 -20.13
N PHE A 202 -10.99 -6.43 -18.96
CA PHE A 202 -12.25 -6.94 -18.45
C PHE A 202 -13.45 -6.51 -19.33
N VAL A 203 -13.51 -5.24 -19.72
CA VAL A 203 -14.56 -4.73 -20.62
C VAL A 203 -14.53 -5.44 -21.96
N LEU A 204 -13.35 -5.58 -22.58
CA LEU A 204 -13.20 -6.29 -23.85
C LEU A 204 -13.60 -7.77 -23.71
N GLY A 205 -13.23 -8.42 -22.60
CA GLY A 205 -13.61 -9.79 -22.30
C GLY A 205 -15.12 -9.99 -22.20
N ILE A 206 -15.86 -9.05 -21.61
CA ILE A 206 -17.33 -9.10 -21.53
C ILE A 206 -17.99 -8.84 -22.89
N VAL A 207 -17.43 -7.94 -23.70
CA VAL A 207 -18.04 -7.57 -24.98
C VAL A 207 -17.83 -8.65 -26.05
N ILE A 208 -16.66 -9.31 -26.04
CA ILE A 208 -16.29 -10.32 -27.06
C ILE A 208 -16.68 -11.74 -26.64
N GLY A 209 -16.60 -12.06 -25.34
CA GLY A 209 -16.80 -13.40 -24.79
C GLY A 209 -18.24 -13.74 -24.48
#